data_AF-A0A2S9X538-F1
#
_entry.id   AF-A0A2S9X538-F1
#
_cell.length_a   1.000
_cell.length_b   1.000
_cell.length_c   1.000
_cell.angle_alpha   90.00
_cell.angle_beta   90.00
_cell.angle_gamma   90.00
#
_symmetry.space_group_name_H-M   'P 1'
#
loop_
_entity.id
_entity.type
_entity.pdbx_description
1 polymer ?
#
loop_
_entity_poly.entity_id
_entity_poly.type
_entity_poly.pdbx_seq_one_letter_code
_entity_poly.pdbx_strand_id
1 'polypeptide(L)'
;MDEVKFTAKLTHKSNTKPHEVKLKVFWKTTKKWTAADIADFQNSVPGIAEKLRNERYWTKDGSIHQDAFTCEDFAVRILAQYAASKGLPVKLKTGVRIFRNMEVYDPKEHDNYVSDMWGFAEMVMLSYGAPDMQRVGENTLSVPSADMLKPGDILAQTNDNRGISHHIQVCMKASPLRVDIIQGNSSGVIVRPFTTIMRWLGSNRADPQNSSYAGMIPQRGVWTKKGAGWDYHNLETDSKVSDFMKAFIFFRWNFEEFNK
;
A
#
# COMPACT_ATOMS: atom_id res chain seq x y z
N MET A 1 0.71 -14.00 -19.71
CA MET A 1 0.42 -12.56 -19.48
C MET A 1 -1.07 -12.58 -19.43
N ASP A 2 -1.70 -12.24 -18.31
CA ASP A 2 -3.12 -11.92 -18.42
C ASP A 2 -3.16 -10.51 -19.02
N GLU A 3 -3.63 -10.45 -20.26
CA GLU A 3 -3.67 -9.20 -21.03
C GLU A 3 -4.59 -8.19 -20.34
N VAL A 4 -4.24 -6.90 -20.45
CA VAL A 4 -5.25 -5.85 -20.34
C VAL A 4 -6.32 -6.16 -21.37
N LYS A 5 -7.49 -6.64 -20.93
CA LYS A 5 -8.55 -7.07 -21.83
C LYS A 5 -9.18 -5.83 -22.47
N PHE A 6 -8.94 -5.67 -23.77
CA PHE A 6 -9.57 -4.63 -24.57
C PHE A 6 -10.91 -5.15 -25.11
N THR A 7 -11.99 -4.41 -24.86
CA THR A 7 -13.29 -4.69 -25.45
C THR A 7 -13.58 -3.65 -26.52
N ALA A 8 -13.55 -4.07 -27.78
CA ALA A 8 -14.00 -3.25 -28.89
C ALA A 8 -15.51 -3.43 -29.08
N LYS A 9 -16.25 -2.32 -29.21
CA LYS A 9 -17.64 -2.40 -29.68
C LYS A 9 -17.66 -2.94 -31.11
N LEU A 10 -18.58 -3.84 -31.41
CA LEU A 10 -18.79 -4.29 -32.79
C LEU A 10 -19.14 -3.06 -33.66
N THR A 11 -18.39 -2.87 -34.73
CA THR A 11 -18.65 -1.83 -35.73
C THR A 11 -19.10 -2.48 -37.04
N HIS A 12 -19.83 -1.71 -37.85
CA HIS A 12 -20.22 -2.16 -39.18
C HIS A 12 -18.99 -2.45 -40.04
N LYS A 13 -19.04 -3.49 -40.90
CA LYS A 13 -17.89 -3.96 -41.71
C LYS A 13 -17.25 -2.87 -42.59
N SER A 14 -18.00 -1.83 -42.96
CA SER A 14 -17.51 -0.69 -43.73
C SER A 14 -16.69 0.31 -42.93
N ASN A 15 -16.70 0.23 -41.60
CA ASN A 15 -15.88 1.09 -40.73
C ASN A 15 -14.47 0.53 -40.64
N THR A 16 -13.55 1.12 -41.41
CA THR A 16 -12.12 0.75 -41.43
C THR A 16 -11.28 1.51 -40.41
N LYS A 17 -11.89 2.38 -39.58
CA LYS A 17 -11.14 3.12 -38.56
C LYS A 17 -10.62 2.15 -37.50
N PRO A 18 -9.33 2.23 -37.13
CA PRO A 18 -8.77 1.38 -36.09
C PRO A 18 -9.48 1.65 -34.76
N HIS A 19 -9.63 0.60 -33.95
CA HIS A 19 -10.06 0.76 -32.57
C HIS A 19 -8.89 1.29 -31.75
N GLU A 20 -8.95 2.58 -31.40
CA GLU A 20 -7.94 3.22 -30.56
C GLU A 20 -8.25 2.97 -29.08
N VAL A 21 -7.25 2.48 -28.34
CA VAL A 21 -7.32 2.38 -26.88
C VAL A 21 -6.32 3.35 -26.27
N LYS A 22 -6.82 4.24 -25.41
CA LYS A 22 -5.99 5.12 -24.59
C LYS A 22 -5.70 4.44 -23.27
N LEU A 23 -4.43 4.42 -22.87
CA LEU A 23 -3.98 3.89 -21.58
C LEU A 23 -3.54 5.03 -20.66
N LYS A 24 -3.88 4.92 -19.37
CA LYS A 24 -3.14 5.60 -18.31
C LYS A 24 -1.92 4.75 -18.00
N VAL A 25 -0.73 5.34 -18.09
CA VAL A 25 0.54 4.65 -17.82
C VAL A 25 1.26 5.43 -16.74
N PHE A 26 1.24 4.92 -15.52
CA PHE A 26 1.99 5.50 -14.39
C PHE A 26 3.47 5.13 -14.48
N TRP A 27 3.76 3.88 -14.85
CA TRP A 27 5.06 3.48 -15.36
C TRP A 27 4.88 2.28 -16.29
N LYS A 28 5.81 2.13 -17.22
CA LYS A 28 5.79 1.00 -18.18
C LYS A 28 6.18 -0.28 -17.46
N THR A 29 5.37 -1.33 -17.61
CA THR A 29 5.77 -2.68 -17.25
C THR A 29 6.74 -3.22 -18.30
N THR A 30 7.98 -3.46 -17.90
CA THR A 30 9.05 -3.97 -18.80
C THR A 30 9.48 -5.39 -18.45
N LYS A 31 9.13 -5.89 -17.26
CA LYS A 31 9.37 -7.27 -16.83
C LYS A 31 8.30 -7.73 -15.85
N LYS A 32 8.35 -9.01 -15.47
CA LYS A 32 7.49 -9.63 -14.46
C LYS A 32 8.25 -9.81 -13.16
N TRP A 33 7.51 -9.92 -12.05
CA TRP A 33 8.06 -10.37 -10.79
C TRP A 33 8.61 -11.79 -10.95
N THR A 34 9.87 -11.95 -10.58
CA THR A 34 10.53 -13.25 -10.42
C THR A 34 10.91 -13.44 -8.95
N ALA A 35 11.31 -14.65 -8.57
CA ALA A 35 11.84 -14.89 -7.23
C ALA A 35 13.04 -13.98 -6.88
N ALA A 36 13.88 -13.63 -7.88
CA ALA A 36 14.99 -12.71 -7.69
C ALA A 36 14.52 -11.28 -7.43
N ASP A 37 13.50 -10.80 -8.16
CA ASP A 37 12.91 -9.48 -7.92
C ASP A 37 12.22 -9.40 -6.56
N ILE A 38 11.57 -10.47 -6.13
CA ILE A 38 10.94 -10.55 -4.80
C ILE A 38 12.02 -10.48 -3.71
N ALA A 39 13.12 -11.22 -3.85
CA ALA A 39 14.22 -11.16 -2.90
C ALA A 39 14.89 -9.76 -2.87
N ASP A 40 15.09 -9.14 -4.03
CA ASP A 40 15.64 -7.77 -4.13
C ASP A 40 14.69 -6.72 -3.54
N PHE A 41 13.37 -6.88 -3.74
CA PHE A 41 12.35 -6.06 -3.08
C PHE A 41 12.48 -6.17 -1.56
N GLN A 42 12.46 -7.39 -1.02
CA GLN A 42 12.56 -7.63 0.42
C GLN A 42 13.84 -7.01 0.98
N ASN A 43 14.99 -7.21 0.32
CA ASN A 43 16.25 -6.59 0.74
C ASN A 43 16.23 -5.05 0.69
N SER A 44 15.47 -4.47 -0.23
CA SER A 44 15.36 -3.02 -0.42
C SER A 44 14.39 -2.35 0.54
N VAL A 45 13.41 -3.08 1.11
CA VAL A 45 12.34 -2.50 1.93
C VAL A 45 12.87 -1.62 3.07
N PRO A 46 13.84 -2.04 3.91
CA PRO A 46 14.30 -1.20 5.02
C PRO A 46 14.88 0.14 4.55
N GLY A 47 15.62 0.13 3.44
CA GLY A 47 16.21 1.35 2.87
C GLY A 47 15.15 2.29 2.27
N ILE A 48 14.15 1.73 1.57
CA ILE A 48 13.02 2.50 1.03
C ILE A 48 12.20 3.11 2.18
N ALA A 49 11.87 2.30 3.18
CA ALA A 49 11.07 2.71 4.32
C ALA A 49 11.73 3.84 5.12
N GLU A 50 13.04 3.74 5.38
CA GLU A 50 13.79 4.82 6.04
C GLU A 50 13.90 6.07 5.17
N LYS A 51 14.06 5.92 3.84
CA LYS A 51 14.02 7.08 2.94
C LYS A 51 12.68 7.80 3.08
N LEU A 52 11.57 7.10 2.89
CA LEU A 52 10.21 7.67 2.97
C LEU A 52 9.93 8.29 4.34
N ARG A 53 10.40 7.68 5.42
CA ARG A 53 10.24 8.23 6.77
C ARG A 53 10.98 9.55 6.96
N ASN A 54 12.12 9.75 6.30
CA ASN A 54 12.99 10.91 6.48
C ASN A 54 12.90 11.92 5.33
N GLU A 55 12.18 11.62 4.25
CA GLU A 55 12.07 12.48 3.07
C GLU A 55 11.35 13.78 3.44
N ARG A 56 12.02 14.90 3.12
CA ARG A 56 11.52 16.26 3.33
C ARG A 56 11.62 17.00 2.01
N TYR A 57 10.57 17.73 1.67
CA TYR A 57 10.55 18.55 0.46
C TYR A 57 10.13 19.97 0.76
N TRP A 58 10.63 20.88 -0.07
CA TRP A 58 10.31 22.29 -0.01
C TRP A 58 9.13 22.56 -0.91
N THR A 59 8.09 23.19 -0.37
CA THR A 59 7.02 23.77 -1.18
C THR A 59 7.47 25.12 -1.75
N LYS A 60 6.74 25.61 -2.77
CA LYS A 60 7.10 26.85 -3.49
C LYS A 60 7.10 28.10 -2.60
N ASP A 61 6.44 28.05 -1.46
CA ASP A 61 6.39 29.10 -0.42
C ASP A 61 7.53 28.98 0.63
N GLY A 62 8.42 27.98 0.49
CA GLY A 62 9.54 27.77 1.39
C GLY A 62 9.22 26.92 2.63
N SER A 63 8.01 26.37 2.75
CA SER A 63 7.66 25.46 3.85
C SER A 63 8.34 24.10 3.64
N ILE A 64 8.87 23.52 4.71
CA ILE A 64 9.42 22.16 4.70
C ILE A 64 8.29 21.20 5.09
N HIS A 65 7.91 20.35 4.17
CA HIS A 65 6.96 19.26 4.41
C HIS A 65 7.71 17.95 4.57
N GLN A 66 7.17 17.07 5.41
CA GLN A 66 7.63 15.69 5.58
C GLN A 66 6.49 14.77 5.16
N ASP A 67 6.83 13.67 4.49
CA ASP A 67 5.83 12.72 4.06
C ASP A 67 5.07 12.14 5.26
N ALA A 68 3.75 12.11 5.12
CA ALA A 68 2.82 11.56 6.07
C ALA A 68 2.08 10.41 5.41
N PHE A 69 1.78 9.36 6.17
CA PHE A 69 1.11 8.18 5.65
C PHE A 69 0.13 7.62 6.67
N THR A 70 -1.06 7.21 6.22
CA THR A 70 -1.85 6.22 6.94
C THR A 70 -1.12 4.86 6.91
N CYS A 71 -1.60 3.91 7.71
CA CYS A 71 -0.87 2.66 7.92
C CYS A 71 -0.69 1.83 6.63
N GLU A 72 -1.73 1.77 5.79
CA GLU A 72 -1.77 1.08 4.51
C GLU A 72 -1.03 1.84 3.40
N ASP A 73 -1.16 3.16 3.40
CA ASP A 73 -0.56 4.04 2.39
C ASP A 73 0.95 3.92 2.39
N PHE A 74 1.55 3.79 3.58
CA PHE A 74 2.99 3.58 3.71
C PHE A 74 3.44 2.28 3.03
N ALA A 75 2.70 1.19 3.19
CA ALA A 75 3.02 -0.09 2.56
C ALA A 75 2.85 -0.04 1.03
N VAL A 76 1.77 0.62 0.56
CA VAL A 76 1.54 0.86 -0.88
C VAL A 76 2.67 1.70 -1.47
N ARG A 77 3.11 2.74 -0.76
CA ARG A 77 4.19 3.63 -1.19
C ARG A 77 5.52 2.89 -1.36
N ILE A 78 5.87 2.01 -0.42
CA ILE A 78 7.07 1.14 -0.52
C ILE A 78 6.99 0.24 -1.76
N LEU A 79 5.86 -0.44 -1.95
CA LEU A 79 5.63 -1.33 -3.10
C LEU A 79 5.76 -0.57 -4.42
N ALA A 80 5.06 0.56 -4.55
CA ALA A 80 5.05 1.37 -5.75
C ALA A 80 6.44 1.95 -6.08
N GLN A 81 7.18 2.43 -5.07
CA GLN A 81 8.53 2.97 -5.27
C GLN A 81 9.48 1.93 -5.86
N TYR A 82 9.48 0.72 -5.28
CA TYR A 82 10.33 -0.35 -5.79
C TYR A 82 9.87 -0.79 -7.19
N ALA A 83 8.58 -1.10 -7.35
CA ALA A 83 8.05 -1.66 -8.58
C ALA A 83 8.27 -0.72 -9.77
N ALA A 84 7.99 0.57 -9.61
CA ALA A 84 8.21 1.57 -10.64
C ALA A 84 9.68 1.69 -11.05
N SER A 85 10.61 1.66 -10.08
CA SER A 85 12.05 1.74 -10.35
C SER A 85 12.59 0.56 -11.17
N LYS A 86 11.88 -0.57 -11.15
CA LYS A 86 12.27 -1.81 -11.84
C LYS A 86 11.38 -2.12 -13.06
N GLY A 87 10.37 -1.30 -13.35
CA GLY A 87 9.39 -1.58 -14.40
C GLY A 87 8.57 -2.86 -14.14
N LEU A 88 8.28 -3.15 -12.88
CA LEU A 88 7.48 -4.31 -12.45
C LEU A 88 5.99 -3.94 -12.38
N PRO A 89 5.08 -4.87 -12.68
CA PRO A 89 3.65 -4.58 -12.62
C PRO A 89 3.17 -4.51 -11.17
N VAL A 90 2.14 -3.72 -10.92
CA VAL A 90 1.40 -3.74 -9.66
C VAL A 90 -0.08 -3.90 -9.97
N LYS A 91 -0.77 -4.69 -9.15
CA LYS A 91 -2.21 -4.91 -9.21
C LYS A 91 -2.77 -4.91 -7.79
N LEU A 92 -3.62 -3.95 -7.46
CA LEU A 92 -4.26 -3.87 -6.15
C LEU A 92 -5.76 -3.82 -6.32
N LYS A 93 -6.48 -4.69 -5.63
CA LYS A 93 -7.93 -4.84 -5.75
C LYS A 93 -8.63 -4.38 -4.48
N THR A 94 -9.68 -3.61 -4.64
CA THR A 94 -10.62 -3.28 -3.57
C THR A 94 -11.94 -4.02 -3.78
N GLY A 95 -12.94 -3.75 -2.95
CA GLY A 95 -14.29 -4.29 -3.17
C GLY A 95 -14.97 -3.82 -4.45
N VAL A 96 -14.49 -2.73 -5.07
CA VAL A 96 -15.18 -2.05 -6.18
C VAL A 96 -14.29 -1.73 -7.37
N ARG A 97 -12.96 -1.75 -7.23
CA ARG A 97 -12.01 -1.38 -8.27
C ARG A 97 -10.77 -2.27 -8.26
N ILE A 98 -10.14 -2.42 -9.41
CA ILE A 98 -8.78 -2.95 -9.54
C ILE A 98 -7.92 -1.79 -10.02
N PHE A 99 -6.80 -1.56 -9.35
CA PHE A 99 -5.77 -0.59 -9.68
C PHE A 99 -4.58 -1.30 -10.30
N ARG A 100 -4.06 -0.77 -11.40
CA ARG A 100 -2.85 -1.24 -12.07
C ARG A 100 -1.96 -0.07 -12.44
N ASN A 101 -0.67 -0.32 -12.55
CA ASN A 101 0.27 0.70 -13.01
C ASN A 101 0.06 1.10 -14.49
N MET A 102 -0.65 0.27 -15.26
CA MET A 102 -1.18 0.61 -16.58
C MET A 102 -2.66 0.21 -16.67
N GLU A 103 -3.55 1.16 -16.95
CA GLU A 103 -5.01 0.97 -16.99
C GLU A 103 -5.61 1.51 -18.28
N VAL A 104 -6.78 1.00 -18.66
CA VAL A 104 -7.61 1.65 -19.67
C VAL A 104 -7.98 3.03 -19.13
N TYR A 105 -7.71 4.07 -19.90
CA TYR A 105 -7.90 5.43 -19.44
C TYR A 105 -9.40 5.77 -19.34
N ASP A 106 -9.84 6.04 -18.12
CA ASP A 106 -11.07 6.76 -17.78
C ASP A 106 -10.72 8.18 -17.25
N PRO A 107 -11.18 9.27 -17.88
CA PRO A 107 -10.92 10.63 -17.40
C PRO A 107 -11.40 10.87 -15.96
N LYS A 108 -12.53 10.25 -15.54
CA LYS A 108 -13.07 10.41 -14.18
C LYS A 108 -12.16 9.82 -13.12
N GLU A 109 -11.37 8.81 -13.49
CA GLU A 109 -10.49 8.10 -12.57
C GLU A 109 -9.03 8.57 -12.66
N HIS A 110 -8.62 9.20 -13.77
CA HIS A 110 -7.20 9.42 -14.05
C HIS A 110 -6.77 10.88 -14.24
N ASP A 111 -7.68 11.81 -14.51
CA ASP A 111 -7.29 13.20 -14.85
C ASP A 111 -6.69 13.96 -13.67
N ASN A 112 -7.02 13.56 -12.44
CA ASN A 112 -6.49 14.17 -11.21
C ASN A 112 -5.10 13.68 -10.82
N TYR A 113 -4.56 12.68 -11.52
CA TYR A 113 -3.31 12.04 -11.14
C TYR A 113 -2.26 12.23 -12.23
N VAL A 114 -1.04 12.57 -11.85
CA VAL A 114 0.09 12.60 -12.79
C VAL A 114 0.42 11.20 -13.30
N SER A 115 1.05 11.09 -14.47
CA SER A 115 1.42 9.80 -15.08
C SER A 115 2.80 9.34 -14.62
N ASP A 116 2.97 9.19 -13.31
CA ASP A 116 4.18 8.68 -12.68
C ASP A 116 3.81 7.80 -11.47
N MET A 117 4.83 7.31 -10.75
CA MET A 117 4.64 6.47 -9.58
C MET A 117 3.90 7.18 -8.43
N TRP A 118 4.04 8.51 -8.30
CA TRP A 118 3.35 9.28 -7.27
C TRP A 118 1.87 9.36 -7.57
N GLY A 119 1.50 9.66 -8.83
CA GLY A 119 0.11 9.69 -9.25
C GLY A 119 -0.59 8.33 -9.09
N PHE A 120 0.13 7.22 -9.29
CA PHE A 120 -0.41 5.89 -8.98
C PHE A 120 -0.66 5.70 -7.50
N ALA A 121 0.31 6.04 -6.66
CA ALA A 121 0.20 5.92 -5.21
C ALA A 121 -0.99 6.75 -4.70
N GLU A 122 -1.08 8.02 -5.08
CA GLU A 122 -2.19 8.91 -4.72
C GLU A 122 -3.56 8.36 -5.15
N MET A 123 -3.63 7.79 -6.36
CA MET A 123 -4.86 7.19 -6.87
C MET A 123 -5.30 5.96 -6.06
N VAL A 124 -4.36 5.10 -5.69
CA VAL A 124 -4.65 3.90 -4.88
C VAL A 124 -5.03 4.30 -3.45
N MET A 125 -4.22 5.17 -2.83
CA MET A 125 -4.35 5.61 -1.43
C MET A 125 -5.72 6.27 -1.16
N LEU A 126 -6.35 6.87 -2.16
CA LEU A 126 -7.68 7.48 -2.02
C LEU A 126 -8.77 6.51 -1.51
N SER A 127 -8.67 5.22 -1.82
CA SER A 127 -9.75 4.26 -1.52
C SER A 127 -9.30 2.86 -1.10
N TYR A 128 -8.00 2.57 -1.19
CA TYR A 128 -7.43 1.31 -0.73
C TYR A 128 -7.20 1.40 0.77
N GLY A 129 -7.89 0.57 1.55
CA GLY A 129 -7.78 0.57 3.01
C GLY A 129 -7.04 -0.65 3.58
N ALA A 130 -6.74 -0.61 4.87
CA ALA A 130 -6.24 -1.77 5.63
C ALA A 130 -7.04 -3.09 5.38
N PRO A 131 -8.39 -3.08 5.27
CA PRO A 131 -9.15 -4.30 4.93
C PRO A 131 -8.83 -4.86 3.54
N ASP A 132 -8.49 -4.01 2.56
CA ASP A 132 -8.20 -4.47 1.21
C ASP A 132 -6.87 -5.24 1.15
N MET A 133 -5.91 -4.95 2.05
CA MET A 133 -4.69 -5.76 2.16
C MET A 133 -4.97 -7.21 2.55
N GLN A 134 -6.06 -7.49 3.27
CA GLN A 134 -6.41 -8.85 3.72
C GLN A 134 -7.03 -9.72 2.63
N ARG A 135 -7.15 -9.23 1.39
CA ARG A 135 -7.71 -9.99 0.27
C ARG A 135 -6.74 -11.09 -0.17
N VAL A 136 -6.75 -12.22 0.55
CA VAL A 136 -5.91 -13.39 0.30
C VAL A 136 -6.21 -13.98 -1.08
N GLY A 137 -5.15 -14.28 -1.84
CA GLY A 137 -5.24 -14.74 -3.23
C GLY A 137 -5.42 -13.62 -4.25
N GLU A 138 -5.72 -12.39 -3.81
CA GLU A 138 -5.83 -11.22 -4.68
C GLU A 138 -4.64 -10.28 -4.46
N ASN A 139 -4.61 -9.58 -3.32
CA ASN A 139 -3.54 -8.62 -3.02
C ASN A 139 -2.38 -9.27 -2.28
N THR A 140 -2.68 -10.26 -1.43
CA THR A 140 -1.72 -10.88 -0.53
C THR A 140 -1.87 -12.39 -0.44
N LEU A 141 -0.89 -13.04 0.17
CA LEU A 141 -0.87 -14.43 0.58
C LEU A 141 -0.66 -14.47 2.11
N SER A 142 -1.30 -15.41 2.79
CA SER A 142 -1.11 -15.57 4.24
C SER A 142 0.32 -16.00 4.57
N VAL A 143 0.90 -15.39 5.60
CA VAL A 143 2.15 -15.82 6.23
C VAL A 143 1.79 -16.52 7.53
N PRO A 144 2.13 -17.80 7.73
CA PRO A 144 1.59 -18.59 8.85
C PRO A 144 2.02 -18.10 10.24
N SER A 145 3.22 -17.52 10.36
CA SER A 145 3.82 -17.23 11.66
C SER A 145 4.90 -16.14 11.58
N ALA A 146 5.21 -15.55 12.74
CA ALA A 146 6.13 -14.41 12.84
C ALA A 146 7.57 -14.76 12.42
N ASP A 147 7.99 -16.02 12.59
CA ASP A 147 9.31 -16.51 12.17
C ASP A 147 9.43 -16.69 10.65
N MET A 148 8.31 -16.71 9.92
CA MET A 148 8.27 -16.74 8.45
C MET A 148 8.18 -15.35 7.81
N LEU A 149 8.06 -14.30 8.62
CA LEU A 149 8.04 -12.92 8.14
C LEU A 149 9.36 -12.59 7.45
N LYS A 150 9.24 -11.82 6.37
CA LYS A 150 10.34 -11.23 5.63
C LYS A 150 10.12 -9.72 5.54
N PRO A 151 11.19 -8.93 5.31
CA PRO A 151 11.03 -7.51 5.08
C PRO A 151 10.02 -7.24 3.96
N GLY A 152 9.10 -6.29 4.15
CA GLY A 152 8.01 -5.99 3.23
C GLY A 152 6.73 -6.80 3.45
N ASP A 153 6.76 -7.83 4.29
CA ASP A 153 5.54 -8.49 4.75
C ASP A 153 4.75 -7.55 5.67
N ILE A 154 3.45 -7.79 5.75
CA ILE A 154 2.46 -6.97 6.43
C ILE A 154 2.01 -7.69 7.70
N LEU A 155 1.98 -6.98 8.82
CA LEU A 155 1.27 -7.37 10.03
C LEU A 155 -0.01 -6.54 10.09
N ALA A 156 -1.16 -7.20 9.99
CA ALA A 156 -2.47 -6.56 9.96
C ALA A 156 -3.22 -6.82 11.27
N GLN A 157 -3.51 -5.77 12.03
CA GLN A 157 -4.28 -5.86 13.28
C GLN A 157 -5.74 -6.15 12.96
N THR A 158 -6.18 -7.36 13.28
CA THR A 158 -7.37 -7.97 12.69
C THR A 158 -8.25 -8.68 13.72
N ASN A 159 -7.63 -9.48 14.60
CA ASN A 159 -8.35 -10.42 15.46
C ASN A 159 -9.14 -9.72 16.58
N ASP A 160 -8.80 -8.47 16.87
CA ASP A 160 -9.51 -7.61 17.80
C ASP A 160 -10.69 -6.84 17.17
N ASN A 161 -10.91 -6.99 15.86
CA ASN A 161 -11.96 -6.29 15.12
C ASN A 161 -12.74 -7.20 14.17
N ARG A 162 -13.29 -8.30 14.70
CA ARG A 162 -14.17 -9.24 13.96
C ARG A 162 -13.58 -9.74 12.64
N GLY A 163 -12.25 -9.87 12.56
CA GLY A 163 -11.58 -10.32 11.34
C GLY A 163 -11.32 -9.24 10.29
N ILE A 164 -11.62 -7.96 10.58
CA ILE A 164 -11.42 -6.84 9.65
C ILE A 164 -10.19 -6.05 10.09
N SER A 165 -9.20 -5.95 9.22
CA SER A 165 -7.98 -5.18 9.48
C SER A 165 -8.30 -3.70 9.58
N HIS A 166 -7.80 -3.06 10.63
CA HIS A 166 -7.93 -1.62 10.84
C HIS A 166 -6.59 -0.93 11.08
N HIS A 167 -5.51 -1.69 11.19
CA HIS A 167 -4.15 -1.16 11.31
C HIS A 167 -3.13 -2.07 10.63
N ILE A 168 -2.12 -1.46 10.01
CA ILE A 168 -1.08 -2.12 9.22
C ILE A 168 0.30 -1.73 9.74
N GLN A 169 1.16 -2.73 9.86
CA GLN A 169 2.59 -2.54 10.09
C GLN A 169 3.37 -3.26 8.99
N VAL A 170 4.50 -2.70 8.58
CA VAL A 170 5.38 -3.33 7.58
C VAL A 170 6.60 -3.89 8.30
N CYS A 171 6.86 -5.19 8.11
CA CYS A 171 8.04 -5.86 8.61
C CYS A 171 9.29 -5.28 7.95
N MET A 172 10.24 -4.79 8.75
CA MET A 172 11.55 -4.34 8.29
C MET A 172 12.60 -5.43 8.45
N LYS A 173 12.50 -6.22 9.51
CA LYS A 173 13.42 -7.31 9.82
C LYS A 173 12.73 -8.30 10.74
N ALA A 174 12.98 -9.58 10.55
CA ALA A 174 12.46 -10.63 11.43
C ALA A 174 13.56 -11.60 11.85
N SER A 175 13.42 -12.12 13.06
CA SER A 175 14.23 -13.17 13.67
C SER A 175 13.34 -13.95 14.65
N PRO A 176 13.77 -15.14 15.11
CA PRO A 176 12.95 -15.95 16.01
C PRO A 176 12.51 -15.27 17.32
N LEU A 177 13.22 -14.22 17.75
CA LEU A 177 12.96 -13.52 19.01
C LEU A 177 12.54 -12.06 18.83
N ARG A 178 12.62 -11.51 17.61
CA ARG A 178 12.43 -10.09 17.37
C ARG A 178 11.95 -9.79 15.95
N VAL A 179 10.94 -8.95 15.83
CA VAL A 179 10.49 -8.37 14.55
C VAL A 179 10.53 -6.85 14.66
N ASP A 180 11.32 -6.21 13.80
CA ASP A 180 11.33 -4.76 13.67
C ASP A 180 10.31 -4.35 12.60
N ILE A 181 9.52 -3.31 12.89
CA ILE A 181 8.49 -2.80 11.97
C ILE A 181 8.62 -1.29 11.78
N ILE A 182 8.09 -0.80 10.67
CA ILE A 182 7.70 0.61 10.50
C ILE A 182 6.21 0.63 10.12
N GLN A 183 5.49 1.60 10.66
CA GLN A 183 4.05 1.77 10.42
C GLN A 183 3.76 3.25 10.12
N GLY A 184 2.88 3.50 9.14
CA GLY A 184 2.15 4.77 9.09
C GLY A 184 1.19 4.87 10.28
N ASN A 185 0.67 6.06 10.52
CA ASN A 185 -0.33 6.29 11.58
C ASN A 185 -1.29 7.39 11.16
N SER A 186 -2.40 7.55 11.87
CA SER A 186 -3.39 8.58 11.59
C SER A 186 -3.67 9.47 12.79
N SER A 187 -3.68 10.79 12.58
CA SER A 187 -4.08 11.76 13.60
C SER A 187 -5.61 11.81 13.69
N GLY A 188 -6.21 10.96 14.50
CA GLY A 188 -7.65 10.95 14.80
C GLY A 188 -8.45 9.85 14.10
N VAL A 189 -9.78 9.91 14.23
CA VAL A 189 -10.69 8.83 13.83
C VAL A 189 -10.81 8.73 12.29
N ILE A 190 -10.04 7.84 11.66
CA ILE A 190 -10.23 7.40 10.26
C ILE A 190 -11.07 6.12 10.21
N VAL A 191 -12.22 6.12 10.88
CA VAL A 191 -13.17 4.99 10.81
C VAL A 191 -14.46 5.46 10.16
N ARG A 192 -15.12 4.58 9.41
CA ARG A 192 -16.50 4.83 8.99
C ARG A 192 -17.40 4.84 10.24
N PRO A 193 -18.36 5.78 10.38
CA PRO A 193 -18.85 6.70 9.36
C PRO A 193 -18.18 8.08 9.32
N PHE A 194 -17.22 8.39 10.21
CA PHE A 194 -16.60 9.73 10.30
C PHE A 194 -15.92 10.18 9.00
N THR A 195 -15.21 9.27 8.32
CA THR A 195 -14.62 9.56 7.00
C THR A 195 -15.65 9.80 5.91
N THR A 196 -16.85 9.21 6.03
CA THR A 196 -17.96 9.41 5.07
C THR A 196 -18.62 10.78 5.27
N ILE A 197 -18.78 11.22 6.52
CA ILE A 197 -19.33 12.54 6.88
C ILE A 197 -18.35 13.67 6.49
N MET A 198 -17.07 13.51 6.80
CA MET A 198 -16.03 14.48 6.39
C MET A 198 -15.94 14.61 4.87
N ARG A 199 -16.03 13.50 4.12
CA ARG A 199 -16.08 13.51 2.64
C ARG A 199 -17.27 14.29 2.09
N TRP A 200 -18.42 14.24 2.78
CA TRP A 200 -19.61 15.02 2.43
C TRP A 200 -19.44 16.52 2.67
N LEU A 201 -18.56 16.91 3.62
CA LEU A 201 -18.21 18.30 3.94
C LEU A 201 -16.99 18.83 3.14
N GLY A 202 -16.52 18.09 2.13
CA GLY A 202 -15.40 18.51 1.27
C GLY A 202 -13.99 18.26 1.83
N SER A 203 -13.88 17.65 3.01
CA SER A 203 -12.60 17.25 3.61
C SER A 203 -12.41 15.74 3.48
N ASN A 204 -11.51 15.28 2.61
CA ASN A 204 -11.22 13.86 2.49
C ASN A 204 -9.92 13.50 3.22
N ARG A 205 -10.04 13.06 4.47
CA ARG A 205 -8.88 12.73 5.34
C ARG A 205 -8.10 11.49 4.89
N ALA A 206 -8.65 10.73 3.95
CA ALA A 206 -8.00 9.60 3.29
C ALA A 206 -7.34 9.99 1.95
N ASP A 207 -7.56 11.21 1.46
CA ASP A 207 -6.97 11.70 0.22
C ASP A 207 -5.64 12.39 0.51
N PRO A 208 -4.49 11.85 0.07
CA PRO A 208 -3.19 12.46 0.31
C PRO A 208 -3.00 13.79 -0.42
N GLN A 209 -3.83 14.11 -1.42
CA GLN A 209 -3.82 15.42 -2.09
C GLN A 209 -4.60 16.49 -1.32
N ASN A 210 -5.37 16.11 -0.29
CA ASN A 210 -6.18 17.03 0.50
C ASN A 210 -5.39 17.57 1.70
N SER A 211 -5.52 18.87 2.00
CA SER A 211 -4.85 19.50 3.16
C SER A 211 -5.27 18.93 4.52
N SER A 212 -6.41 18.23 4.58
CA SER A 212 -6.91 17.54 5.78
C SER A 212 -6.47 16.08 5.91
N TYR A 213 -5.57 15.61 5.04
CA TYR A 213 -5.03 14.25 5.07
C TYR A 213 -4.52 13.91 6.46
N ALA A 214 -4.97 12.76 6.98
CA ALA A 214 -4.77 12.42 8.39
C ALA A 214 -3.52 11.58 8.65
N GLY A 215 -2.76 11.23 7.62
CA GLY A 215 -1.50 10.50 7.77
C GLY A 215 -0.54 11.18 8.75
N MET A 216 0.36 10.40 9.32
CA MET A 216 1.40 10.87 10.22
C MET A 216 2.76 10.38 9.74
N ILE A 217 3.82 10.97 10.30
CA ILE A 217 5.19 10.50 10.07
C ILE A 217 5.28 9.03 10.51
N PRO A 218 5.81 8.14 9.66
CA PRO A 218 5.94 6.72 10.01
C PRO A 218 6.76 6.51 11.28
N GLN A 219 6.30 5.61 12.13
CA GLN A 219 6.89 5.27 13.41
C GLN A 219 7.51 3.88 13.36
N ARG A 220 8.59 3.69 14.12
CA ARG A 220 9.24 2.41 14.32
C ARG A 220 8.63 1.68 15.51
N GLY A 221 8.57 0.37 15.39
CA GLY A 221 8.16 -0.49 16.47
C GLY A 221 8.99 -1.76 16.50
N VAL A 222 8.94 -2.42 17.64
CA VAL A 222 9.63 -3.67 17.85
C VAL A 222 8.69 -4.64 18.53
N TRP A 223 8.65 -5.84 18.01
CA TRP A 223 8.06 -6.98 18.67
C TRP A 223 9.16 -7.84 19.27
N THR A 224 9.03 -8.20 20.55
CA THR A 224 9.98 -9.08 21.24
C THR A 224 9.25 -10.30 21.77
N LYS A 225 9.77 -11.49 21.46
CA LYS A 225 9.18 -12.74 21.93
C LYS A 225 9.41 -12.91 23.43
N LYS A 226 8.34 -13.19 24.19
CA LYS A 226 8.40 -13.52 25.62
C LYS A 226 7.54 -14.74 25.90
N GLY A 227 8.19 -15.87 26.18
CA GLY A 227 7.50 -17.15 26.33
C GLY A 227 6.75 -17.53 25.04
N ALA A 228 5.45 -17.77 25.16
CA ALA A 228 4.56 -18.05 24.02
C ALA A 228 4.04 -16.78 23.32
N GLY A 229 4.17 -15.61 23.95
CA GLY A 229 3.62 -14.34 23.47
C GLY A 229 4.67 -13.41 22.86
N TRP A 230 4.19 -12.27 22.38
CA TRP A 230 5.03 -11.21 21.80
C TRP A 230 4.62 -9.84 22.34
N ASP A 231 5.58 -9.15 22.93
CA ASP A 231 5.40 -7.80 23.46
C ASP A 231 5.72 -6.77 22.38
N TYR A 232 4.90 -5.73 22.28
CA TYR A 232 5.09 -4.58 21.41
C TYR A 232 5.76 -3.42 22.15
N HIS A 233 6.66 -2.72 21.46
CA HIS A 233 7.24 -1.45 21.89
C HIS A 233 7.30 -0.47 20.71
N ASN A 234 6.63 0.67 20.83
CA ASN A 234 6.75 1.79 19.90
C ASN A 234 7.97 2.65 20.29
N LEU A 235 8.90 2.86 19.36
CA LEU A 235 10.18 3.50 19.68
C LEU A 235 10.11 5.03 19.72
N GLU A 236 9.09 5.64 19.12
CA GLU A 236 8.90 7.09 19.10
C GLU A 236 8.06 7.58 20.30
N THR A 237 7.11 6.78 20.78
CA THR A 237 6.21 7.14 21.89
C THR A 237 6.55 6.45 23.21
N ASP A 238 7.49 5.50 23.20
CA ASP A 238 7.81 4.57 24.30
C ASP A 238 6.62 3.71 24.78
N SER A 239 5.49 3.72 24.07
CA SER A 239 4.33 2.89 24.39
C SER A 239 4.65 1.40 24.30
N LYS A 240 4.22 0.64 25.31
CA LYS A 240 4.48 -0.80 25.45
C LYS A 240 3.19 -1.55 25.68
N VAL A 241 3.01 -2.67 25.00
CA VAL A 241 1.84 -3.55 25.17
C VAL A 241 2.30 -5.00 25.22
N SER A 242 2.00 -5.69 26.31
CA SER A 242 2.39 -7.09 26.49
C SER A 242 1.48 -8.05 25.73
N ASP A 243 2.06 -9.13 25.20
CA ASP A 243 1.38 -10.22 24.50
C ASP A 243 0.30 -9.75 23.49
N PHE A 244 0.69 -8.82 22.61
CA PHE A 244 -0.24 -8.12 21.73
C PHE A 244 -0.26 -8.65 20.29
N MET A 245 0.78 -9.37 19.84
CA MET A 245 0.86 -9.83 18.45
C MET A 245 -0.27 -10.80 18.07
N LYS A 246 -0.93 -11.45 19.05
CA LYS A 246 -2.12 -12.28 18.83
C LYS A 246 -3.30 -11.51 18.19
N ALA A 247 -3.30 -10.18 18.27
CA ALA A 247 -4.26 -9.35 17.56
C ALA A 247 -4.00 -9.28 16.03
N PHE A 248 -2.82 -9.71 15.57
CA PHE A 248 -2.36 -9.54 14.19
C PHE A 248 -2.43 -10.83 13.38
N ILE A 249 -2.68 -10.68 12.08
CA ILE A 249 -2.50 -11.71 11.05
C ILE A 249 -1.42 -11.22 10.08
N PHE A 250 -0.64 -12.15 9.53
CA PHE A 250 0.50 -11.82 8.67
C PHE A 250 0.21 -12.10 7.20
N PHE A 251 0.68 -11.21 6.35
CA PHE A 251 0.45 -11.26 4.91
C PHE A 251 1.73 -10.92 4.14
N ARG A 252 1.88 -11.49 2.95
CA ARG A 252 2.90 -11.15 1.97
C ARG A 252 2.20 -10.69 0.69
N TRP A 253 2.74 -9.69 -0.01
CA TRP A 253 2.21 -9.30 -1.31
C TRP A 253 2.13 -10.49 -2.28
N ASN A 254 1.05 -10.57 -3.05
CA ASN A 254 0.85 -11.61 -4.05
C ASN A 254 1.52 -11.22 -5.38
N PHE A 255 2.86 -11.27 -5.41
CA PHE A 255 3.65 -10.86 -6.57
C PHE A 255 3.30 -11.61 -7.86
N GLU A 256 2.87 -12.87 -7.75
CA GLU A 256 2.42 -13.66 -8.89
C GLU A 256 1.08 -13.16 -9.45
N GLU A 257 0.18 -12.67 -8.60
CA GLU A 257 -1.06 -12.05 -9.04
C GLU A 257 -0.81 -10.67 -9.68
N PHE A 258 0.26 -9.98 -9.30
CA PHE A 258 0.68 -8.74 -9.97
C PHE A 258 1.14 -8.99 -11.41
N ASN A 259 1.63 -10.19 -11.72
CA ASN A 259 2.00 -10.58 -13.09
C ASN A 259 0.80 -10.80 -14.03
N LYS A 260 -0.44 -10.74 -13.49
CA LYS A 260 -1.71 -10.99 -14.18
C LYS A 260 -2.55 -9.73 -14.39
#